data_AF-X1NUT8-F1
#
_entry.id   AF-X1NUT8-F1
#
_cell.length_a   1.000
_cell.length_b   1.000
_cell.length_c   1.000
_cell.angle_alpha   90.00
_cell.angle_beta   90.00
_cell.angle_gamma   90.00
#
_symmetry.space_group_name_H-M   'P 1'
#
loop_
_entity.id
_entity.type
_entity.pdbx_description
1 polymer ?
#
loop_
_entity_poly.entity_id
_entity_poly.type
_entity_poly.pdbx_seq_one_letter_code
_entity_poly.pdbx_strand_id
1 'polypeptide(L)'
;RKIDRISKNLFEISVEKTASKIGSGAMPIEEIPTFALFVRSETYSSDKLAELLRLNEPPIFTRILKDRVVIDPRTLMKGEEKEIVEVFRRIVEEG
;
A
#
# COMPACT_ATOMS: atom_id res chain seq x y z
N ARG A 1 -4.28 -16.76 -13.75
CA ARG A 1 -5.38 -16.69 -14.75
C ARG A 1 -6.78 -16.50 -14.15
N LYS A 2 -7.21 -17.20 -13.08
CA LYS A 2 -8.52 -16.93 -12.43
C LYS A 2 -8.44 -15.88 -11.31
N ILE A 3 -7.33 -15.85 -10.57
CA ILE A 3 -7.04 -14.89 -9.49
C ILE A 3 -6.90 -13.45 -10.02
N ASP A 4 -6.25 -13.26 -11.17
CA ASP A 4 -6.05 -11.94 -11.81
C ASP A 4 -7.35 -11.18 -12.15
N ARG A 5 -8.47 -11.90 -12.18
CA ARG A 5 -9.78 -11.35 -12.55
C ARG A 5 -10.66 -11.05 -11.33
N ILE A 6 -10.41 -11.73 -10.21
CA ILE A 6 -11.07 -11.47 -8.91
C ILE A 6 -10.41 -10.25 -8.24
N SER A 7 -9.08 -10.16 -8.29
CA SER A 7 -8.32 -9.02 -7.75
C SER A 7 -8.59 -7.69 -8.46
N LYS A 8 -8.99 -7.72 -9.74
CA LYS A 8 -9.30 -6.51 -10.53
C LYS A 8 -10.55 -5.74 -10.07
N ASN A 9 -11.43 -6.36 -9.28
CA ASN A 9 -12.66 -5.73 -8.80
C ASN A 9 -12.67 -5.47 -7.28
N LEU A 10 -11.66 -5.93 -6.53
CA LEU A 10 -11.59 -5.73 -5.08
C LEU A 10 -10.72 -4.54 -4.70
N PHE A 11 -9.75 -4.21 -5.55
CA PHE A 11 -8.83 -3.10 -5.32
C PHE A 11 -8.77 -2.19 -6.54
N GLU A 12 -8.99 -0.90 -6.30
CA GLU A 12 -8.64 0.16 -7.22
C GLU A 12 -7.19 0.58 -6.95
N ILE A 13 -6.33 0.43 -7.95
CA ILE A 13 -4.89 0.64 -7.84
C ILE A 13 -4.45 1.70 -8.85
N SER A 14 -3.70 2.69 -8.39
CA SER A 14 -3.13 3.74 -9.23
C SER A 14 -1.72 4.12 -8.77
N VAL A 15 -0.89 4.58 -9.71
CA VAL A 15 0.41 5.16 -9.39
C VAL A 15 0.29 6.67 -9.53
N GLU A 16 0.48 7.39 -8.43
CA GLU A 16 0.34 8.85 -8.40
C GLU A 16 1.60 9.53 -7.87
N LYS A 17 1.84 10.75 -8.33
CA LYS A 17 2.83 11.64 -7.73
C LYS A 17 2.34 12.07 -6.35
N THR A 18 3.23 11.99 -5.37
CA THR A 18 2.98 12.44 -4.00
C THR A 18 4.27 13.02 -3.44
N ALA A 19 4.17 13.82 -2.39
CA ALA A 19 5.31 14.14 -1.56
C ALA A 19 5.47 13.11 -0.44
N SER A 20 6.71 12.89 -0.03
CA SER A 20 7.05 12.25 1.24
C SER A 20 7.72 13.27 2.14
N LYS A 21 7.38 13.24 3.42
CA LYS A 21 7.88 14.20 4.41
C LYS A 21 9.12 13.63 5.06
N ILE A 22 10.21 14.39 5.03
CA ILE A 22 11.42 14.05 5.78
C ILE A 22 11.40 14.79 7.12
N GLY A 23 11.70 14.05 8.19
CA GLY A 23 11.82 14.55 9.56
C GLY A 23 11.06 13.70 10.57
N SER A 24 11.74 13.24 11.62
CA SER A 24 11.06 12.71 12.81
C SER A 24 10.76 13.88 13.76
N GLY A 25 9.51 14.31 13.81
CA GLY A 25 9.03 15.30 14.79
C GLY A 25 9.21 16.78 14.42
N ALA A 26 8.17 17.55 14.79
CA ALA A 26 8.04 19.01 14.95
C ALA A 26 8.42 19.98 13.82
N MET A 27 9.25 19.63 12.84
CA MET A 27 9.47 20.45 11.64
C MET A 27 9.57 19.53 10.41
N PRO A 28 8.57 19.51 9.51
CA PRO A 28 8.73 18.91 8.20
C PRO A 28 9.63 19.83 7.39
N ILE A 29 10.92 19.50 7.31
CA ILE A 29 11.94 20.40 6.76
C ILE A 29 11.83 20.46 5.24
N GLU A 30 11.34 19.41 4.56
CA GLU A 30 11.08 19.44 3.11
C GLU A 30 10.18 18.27 2.64
N GLU A 31 9.33 18.55 1.65
CA GLU A 31 8.53 17.56 0.93
C GLU A 31 9.29 17.07 -0.31
N ILE A 32 9.72 15.80 -0.32
CA ILE A 32 10.39 15.21 -1.49
C ILE A 32 9.35 14.59 -2.42
N PRO A 33 9.24 15.05 -3.68
CA PRO A 33 8.40 14.41 -4.68
C PRO A 33 8.81 12.95 -4.92
N THR A 34 7.82 12.07 -4.96
CA THR A 34 7.97 10.64 -5.25
C THR A 34 6.75 10.15 -6.03
N PHE A 35 6.84 8.93 -6.54
CA PHE A 35 5.69 8.17 -7.01
C PHE A 35 5.36 7.12 -5.96
N ALA A 36 4.07 6.92 -5.68
CA ALA A 36 3.62 5.89 -4.77
C ALA A 36 2.43 5.14 -5.35
N LEU A 37 2.24 3.90 -4.89
CA LEU A 37 1.07 3.10 -5.21
C LEU A 37 -0.05 3.49 -4.26
N PHE A 38 -1.18 3.93 -4.82
CA PHE A 38 -2.42 4.17 -4.08
C PHE A 38 -3.34 2.99 -4.28
N VAL A 39 -3.81 2.42 -3.18
CA VAL A 39 -4.69 1.25 -3.16
C VAL A 39 -5.95 1.59 -2.36
N ARG A 40 -7.10 1.42 -2.98
CA ARG A 40 -8.42 1.49 -2.33
C ARG A 40 -9.06 0.11 -2.42
N SER A 41 -9.60 -0.40 -1.33
CA SER A 41 -10.41 -1.61 -1.35
C SER A 41 -11.89 -1.25 -1.41
N GLU A 42 -12.67 -2.04 -2.15
CA GLU A 42 -14.14 -1.94 -2.07
C GLU A 42 -14.70 -2.62 -0.82
N THR A 43 -13.94 -3.56 -0.23
CA THR A 43 -14.37 -4.37 0.92
C THR A 43 -13.87 -3.81 2.25
N TYR A 44 -12.63 -3.31 2.29
CA TYR A 44 -11.98 -2.85 3.51
C TYR A 44 -11.81 -1.33 3.53
N SER A 45 -12.00 -0.71 4.68
CA SER A 45 -11.54 0.67 4.90
C SER A 45 -10.02 0.76 4.79
N SER A 46 -9.51 1.96 4.52
CA SER A 46 -8.06 2.18 4.42
C SER A 46 -7.32 1.82 5.72
N ASP A 47 -7.91 2.10 6.89
CA ASP A 47 -7.40 1.66 8.19
C ASP A 47 -7.36 0.14 8.34
N LYS A 48 -8.44 -0.56 7.94
CA LYS A 48 -8.51 -2.02 8.04
C LYS A 48 -7.51 -2.69 7.11
N LEU A 49 -7.39 -2.19 5.88
CA LEU A 49 -6.41 -2.69 4.93
C LEU A 49 -4.98 -2.44 5.43
N ALA A 50 -4.68 -1.27 5.98
CA ALA A 50 -3.38 -0.98 6.58
C ALA A 50 -3.08 -1.85 7.81
N GLU A 51 -4.10 -2.20 8.59
CA GLU A 51 -3.99 -3.18 9.68
C GLU A 51 -3.65 -4.58 9.17
N LEU A 52 -4.38 -5.09 8.18
CA LEU A 52 -4.11 -6.41 7.57
C LEU A 52 -2.69 -6.50 7.02
N LEU A 53 -2.24 -5.45 6.32
CA LEU A 53 -0.87 -5.37 5.78
C LEU A 53 0.19 -5.37 6.89
N ARG A 54 -0.06 -4.69 8.02
CA ARG A 54 0.85 -4.63 9.16
C ARG A 54 0.90 -5.94 9.95
N LEU A 55 -0.21 -6.69 10.00
CA LEU A 55 -0.31 -7.98 10.69
C LEU A 55 0.13 -9.17 9.85
N ASN A 56 0.38 -8.97 8.55
CA ASN A 56 0.94 -9.98 7.66
C ASN A 56 2.39 -10.35 8.05
N GLU A 57 2.85 -11.52 7.61
CA GLU A 57 4.25 -11.92 7.65
C GLU A 57 4.85 -12.00 6.22
N PRO A 58 5.86 -11.18 5.87
CA PRO A 58 6.45 -10.10 6.67
C PRO A 58 5.53 -8.86 6.79
N PRO A 59 5.65 -8.05 7.87
CA PRO A 59 4.77 -6.89 8.08
C PRO A 59 5.05 -5.79 7.05
N ILE A 60 4.00 -5.32 6.38
CA ILE A 60 4.08 -4.23 5.40
C ILE A 60 3.54 -2.95 6.04
N PHE A 61 4.43 -2.02 6.36
CA PHE A 61 4.05 -0.70 6.86
C PHE A 61 3.73 0.23 5.70
N THR A 62 2.54 0.84 5.77
CA THR A 62 2.03 1.77 4.78
C THR A 62 1.57 3.06 5.48
N ARG A 63 1.26 4.08 4.69
CA ARG A 63 0.59 5.28 5.19
C ARG A 63 -0.80 5.40 4.57
N ILE A 64 -1.68 6.12 5.23
CA ILE A 64 -3.02 6.43 4.71
C ILE A 64 -3.02 7.87 4.21
N LEU A 65 -3.50 8.08 2.98
CA LEU A 65 -3.68 9.41 2.40
C LEU A 65 -4.93 9.44 1.53
N LYS A 66 -5.83 10.41 1.80
CA LYS A 66 -7.13 10.54 1.11
C LYS A 66 -7.93 9.24 1.10
N ASP A 67 -8.03 8.59 2.27
CA ASP A 67 -8.72 7.30 2.47
C ASP A 67 -8.23 6.16 1.56
N ARG A 68 -6.94 6.17 1.22
CA ARG A 68 -6.28 5.13 0.45
C ARG A 68 -5.01 4.71 1.15
N VAL A 69 -4.70 3.42 1.07
CA VAL A 69 -3.41 2.89 1.48
C VAL A 69 -2.37 3.32 0.44
N VAL A 70 -1.26 3.86 0.91
CA VAL A 70 -0.16 4.33 0.07
C VAL A 70 1.11 3.57 0.39
N ILE A 71 1.67 2.95 -0.64
CA ILE A 71 2.93 2.20 -0.58
C ILE A 71 3.97 3.02 -1.36
N ASP A 72 4.99 3.51 -0.66
CA ASP A 72 6.10 4.23 -1.27
C ASP A 72 7.17 3.21 -1.69
N PRO A 73 7.41 2.98 -2.99
CA PRO A 73 8.37 1.97 -3.45
C PRO A 73 9.81 2.27 -3.00
N ARG A 74 10.12 3.49 -2.54
CA ARG A 74 11.44 3.82 -1.99
C ARG A 74 11.71 3.15 -0.64
N THR A 75 10.69 2.65 0.04
CA THR A 75 10.85 1.85 1.26
C THR A 75 10.99 0.35 0.96
N LEU A 76 10.94 -0.05 -0.32
CA LEU A 76 11.05 -1.44 -0.73
C LEU A 76 12.47 -1.77 -1.18
N MET A 77 12.99 -2.90 -0.72
CA MET A 77 14.19 -3.51 -1.25
C MET A 77 13.90 -4.23 -2.57
N LYS A 78 14.94 -4.39 -3.39
CA LYS A 78 14.85 -5.12 -4.65
C LYS A 78 14.42 -6.58 -4.39
N GLY A 79 13.28 -6.99 -4.92
CA GLY A 79 12.71 -8.33 -4.74
C GLY A 79 11.46 -8.36 -3.86
N GLU A 80 11.23 -7.34 -3.03
CA GLU A 80 10.05 -7.24 -2.16
C GLU A 80 8.76 -6.96 -2.93
N GLU A 81 8.84 -6.58 -4.21
CA GLU A 81 7.67 -6.39 -5.06
C GLU A 81 6.81 -7.66 -5.18
N LYS A 82 7.44 -8.85 -5.13
CA LYS A 82 6.73 -10.12 -5.18
C LYS A 82 5.98 -10.40 -3.89
N GLU A 83 6.59 -10.06 -2.76
CA GLU A 83 5.97 -10.25 -1.45
C GLU A 83 4.70 -9.41 -1.33
N ILE A 84 4.73 -8.14 -1.77
CA ILE A 84 3.54 -7.29 -1.80
C ILE A 84 2.41 -7.95 -2.58
N VAL A 85 2.70 -8.43 -3.80
CA VAL A 85 1.67 -9.07 -4.65
C VAL A 85 1.08 -10.30 -3.96
N GLU A 86 1.90 -11.12 -3.31
CA GLU A 86 1.43 -12.31 -2.60
C GLU A 86 0.60 -11.96 -1.36
N VAL A 87 0.93 -10.88 -0.63
CA VAL A 87 0.11 -10.40 0.48
C VAL A 87 -1.26 -9.95 0.01
N PHE A 88 -1.33 -9.14 -1.05
CA PHE A 88 -2.61 -8.71 -1.62
C PHE A 88 -3.42 -9.90 -2.16
N ARG A 89 -2.77 -10.93 -2.71
CA ARG A 89 -3.44 -12.18 -3.09
C ARG A 89 -4.07 -12.87 -1.87
N ARG A 90 -3.34 -13.02 -0.76
CA ARG A 90 -3.89 -13.65 0.46
C ARG A 90 -5.09 -12.89 1.02
N ILE A 91 -5.01 -11.56 1.05
CA ILE A 91 -6.13 -10.71 1.50
C ILE A 91 -7.39 -10.92 0.64
N VAL A 92 -7.24 -11.18 -0.67
CA VAL A 92 -8.37 -11.53 -1.55
C VAL A 92 -8.91 -12.94 -1.28
N GLU A 93 -8.05 -13.88 -0.90
CA GLU A 93 -8.44 -15.29 -0.68
C GLU A 93 -9.09 -15.52 0.70
N GLU A 94 -8.73 -14.70 1.69
CA GLU A 94 -9.25 -14.75 3.06
C GLU A 94 -10.50 -13.88 3.29
N GLY A 95 -10.84 -13.00 2.35
CA GLY A 95 -12.01 -12.11 2.37
C GLY A 95 -13.15 -12.58 1.48
#